data_AF-A0A0B8P028-F1
#
_entry.id   AF-A0A0B8P028-F1
#
_cell.length_a   1.000
_cell.length_b   1.000
_cell.length_c   1.000
_cell.angle_alpha   90.00
_cell.angle_beta   90.00
_cell.angle_gamma   90.00
#
_symmetry.space_group_name_H-M   'P 1'
#
loop_
_entity.id
_entity.type
_entity.pdbx_description
1 polymer ?
#
loop_
_entity_poly.entity_id
_entity_poly.type
_entity_poly.pdbx_seq_one_letter_code
_entity_poly.pdbx_strand_id
1 'polypeptide(L)'
;MTCARELIIQDGKLKQAPVSEIKQMRAGAKEVSGSQVVLSGVSSELELNELLGKQLSIKVSADLEILVDGNGLTTHRRNLKTGEIQSLVWQGEVEQLQLLRDASSIEVFINRGEGVATSRFFETEQDAEYVGGFKLESESLLSGQFWQLRAPQS
;
A
#
# COMPACT_ATOMS: atom_id res chain seq x y z
N MET A 1 7.12 -8.46 -8.94
CA MET A 1 7.89 -7.46 -9.71
C MET A 1 7.46 -6.08 -9.25
N THR A 2 8.20 -5.01 -9.56
CA THR A 2 7.66 -3.65 -9.44
C THR A 2 6.84 -3.32 -10.69
N CYS A 3 5.75 -2.58 -10.55
CA CYS A 3 5.01 -2.05 -11.69
C CYS A 3 5.89 -1.09 -12.49
N ALA A 4 5.58 -0.93 -13.78
CA ALA A 4 6.14 0.18 -14.53
C ALA A 4 5.63 1.51 -13.93
N ARG A 5 6.47 2.54 -13.95
CA ARG A 5 6.17 3.85 -13.37
C ARG A 5 6.33 4.94 -14.41
N GLU A 6 5.41 5.89 -14.40
CA GLU A 6 5.55 7.16 -15.10
C GLU A 6 6.40 8.11 -14.26
N LEU A 7 7.36 8.79 -14.90
CA LEU A 7 8.21 9.80 -14.27
C LEU A 7 7.68 11.18 -14.63
N ILE A 8 7.31 11.97 -13.63
CA ILE A 8 6.68 13.27 -13.80
C ILE A 8 7.53 14.32 -13.09
N ILE A 9 7.96 15.35 -13.80
CA ILE A 9 8.61 16.52 -13.17
C ILE A 9 7.52 17.55 -12.89
N GLN A 10 7.30 17.84 -11.61
CA GLN A 10 6.34 18.85 -11.16
C GLN A 10 6.98 19.68 -10.04
N ASP A 11 6.92 21.00 -10.15
CA ASP A 11 7.50 21.94 -9.16
C ASP A 11 8.99 21.66 -8.86
N GLY A 12 9.75 21.27 -9.90
CA GLY A 12 11.16 20.91 -9.78
C GLY A 12 11.45 19.60 -9.05
N LYS A 13 10.42 18.83 -8.69
CA LYS A 13 10.53 17.52 -8.03
C LYS A 13 10.15 16.39 -8.99
N LEU A 14 10.84 15.26 -8.85
CA LEU A 14 10.50 14.03 -9.55
C LEU A 14 9.41 13.28 -8.77
N LYS A 15 8.26 13.10 -9.39
CA LYS A 15 7.18 12.21 -8.93
C LYS A 15 7.20 10.91 -9.73
N GLN A 16 6.78 9.83 -9.09
CA GLN A 16 6.65 8.50 -9.68
C GLN A 16 5.25 7.98 -9.43
N ALA A 17 4.50 7.69 -10.49
CA ALA A 17 3.16 7.12 -10.38
C ALA A 17 3.08 5.77 -11.11
N PRO A 18 2.17 4.85 -10.73
CA PRO A 18 1.89 3.68 -11.55
C PRO A 18 1.49 4.09 -12.97
N VAL A 19 1.94 3.34 -13.97
CA VAL A 19 1.47 3.55 -15.35
C VAL A 19 -0.05 3.45 -15.44
N SER A 20 -0.64 4.28 -16.30
CA SER A 20 -2.09 4.40 -16.45
C SER A 20 -2.81 3.07 -16.76
N GLU A 21 -2.13 2.13 -17.42
CA GLU A 21 -2.59 0.81 -17.83
C GLU A 21 -2.96 -0.07 -16.63
N ILE A 22 -2.39 0.16 -15.44
CA ILE A 22 -2.79 -0.56 -14.21
C ILE A 22 -4.29 -0.38 -13.94
N LYS A 23 -4.86 0.78 -14.28
CA LYS A 23 -6.30 1.03 -14.10
C LYS A 23 -7.17 0.09 -14.95
N GLN A 24 -6.67 -0.40 -16.07
CA GLN A 24 -7.39 -1.35 -16.94
C GLN A 24 -7.46 -2.76 -16.33
N MET A 25 -6.60 -3.05 -15.35
CA MET A 25 -6.59 -4.33 -14.63
C MET A 25 -7.55 -4.36 -13.44
N ARG A 26 -8.12 -3.22 -13.05
CA ARG A 26 -9.01 -3.10 -11.89
C ARG A 26 -10.30 -3.90 -12.11
N ALA A 27 -10.61 -4.78 -11.16
CA ALA A 27 -11.82 -5.57 -11.14
C ALA A 27 -12.40 -5.64 -9.72
N GLY A 28 -13.74 -5.72 -9.63
CA GLY A 28 -14.43 -5.91 -8.35
C GLY A 28 -14.18 -4.77 -7.37
N ALA A 29 -14.47 -3.53 -7.80
CA ALA A 29 -14.35 -2.34 -6.95
C ALA A 29 -15.10 -2.53 -5.63
N LYS A 30 -14.45 -2.18 -4.53
CA LYS A 30 -15.02 -2.17 -3.19
C LYS A 30 -14.68 -0.85 -2.52
N GLU A 31 -15.68 -0.24 -1.92
CA GLU A 31 -15.47 0.90 -1.06
C GLU A 31 -14.77 0.48 0.22
N VAL A 32 -13.82 1.29 0.68
CA VAL A 32 -13.15 1.15 1.96
C VAL A 32 -13.69 2.26 2.86
N SER A 33 -14.39 1.86 3.92
CA SER A 33 -14.94 2.77 4.92
C SER A 33 -14.95 2.12 6.29
N GLY A 34 -14.38 2.78 7.29
CA GLY A 34 -14.30 2.28 8.66
C GLY A 34 -12.95 2.52 9.33
N SER A 35 -12.90 2.30 10.65
CA SER A 35 -11.67 2.35 11.46
C SER A 35 -10.90 1.02 11.46
N GLN A 36 -11.58 -0.10 11.21
CA GLN A 36 -11.00 -1.42 11.06
C GLN A 36 -11.53 -2.07 9.79
N VAL A 37 -10.63 -2.39 8.86
CA VAL A 37 -11.02 -2.94 7.55
C VAL A 37 -10.11 -4.12 7.21
N VAL A 38 -10.71 -5.23 6.80
CA VAL A 38 -9.99 -6.40 6.28
C VAL A 38 -10.35 -6.59 4.81
N LEU A 39 -9.33 -6.65 3.96
CA LEU A 39 -9.44 -6.79 2.51
C LEU A 39 -8.66 -8.01 2.07
N SER A 40 -9.25 -8.77 1.13
CA SER A 40 -8.62 -9.97 0.58
C SER A 40 -8.39 -9.86 -0.93
N GLY A 41 -7.18 -10.17 -1.36
CA GLY A 41 -6.70 -10.15 -2.73
C GLY A 41 -5.18 -10.26 -2.80
N VAL A 42 -4.68 -11.30 -3.47
CA VAL A 42 -3.22 -11.52 -3.62
C VAL A 42 -2.61 -10.46 -4.54
N SER A 43 -3.24 -10.24 -5.69
CA SER A 43 -2.93 -9.15 -6.62
C SER A 43 -4.05 -8.11 -6.52
N SER A 44 -3.73 -6.95 -5.96
CA SER A 44 -4.74 -5.95 -5.59
C SER A 44 -4.17 -4.54 -5.50
N GLU A 45 -5.07 -3.59 -5.60
CA GLU A 45 -4.81 -2.18 -5.43
C GLU A 45 -5.70 -1.63 -4.30
N LEU A 46 -5.10 -0.84 -3.41
CA LEU A 46 -5.80 -0.10 -2.36
C LEU A 46 -5.46 1.38 -2.50
N GLU A 47 -6.48 2.23 -2.60
CA GLU A 47 -6.36 3.68 -2.51
C GLU A 47 -7.02 4.17 -1.23
N LEU A 48 -6.30 4.98 -0.45
CA LEU A 48 -6.80 5.67 0.74
C LEU A 48 -6.62 7.17 0.54
N ASN A 49 -7.61 7.96 0.95
CA ASN A 49 -7.63 9.41 0.79
C ASN A 49 -7.92 10.10 2.13
N GLU A 50 -7.79 11.42 2.16
CA GLU A 50 -8.12 12.26 3.33
C GLU A 50 -7.37 11.79 4.58
N LEU A 51 -6.07 11.47 4.42
CA LEU A 51 -5.24 10.93 5.49
C LEU A 51 -4.55 12.00 6.33
N LEU A 52 -4.66 13.28 5.97
CA LEU A 52 -4.05 14.37 6.72
C LEU A 52 -4.41 14.32 8.21
N GLY A 53 -3.38 14.26 9.05
CA GLY A 53 -3.51 14.20 10.51
C GLY A 53 -4.02 12.86 11.08
N LYS A 54 -4.31 11.87 10.23
CA LYS A 54 -4.75 10.53 10.68
C LYS A 54 -3.53 9.67 11.04
N GLN A 55 -3.76 8.75 11.96
CA GLN A 55 -2.81 7.68 12.30
C GLN A 55 -3.43 6.35 11.92
N LEU A 56 -2.69 5.51 11.20
CA LEU A 56 -3.15 4.18 10.84
C LEU A 56 -2.01 3.18 10.70
N SER A 57 -2.34 1.91 10.91
CA SER A 57 -1.52 0.77 10.53
C SER A 57 -2.16 0.03 9.36
N ILE A 58 -1.32 -0.45 8.44
CA ILE A 58 -1.71 -1.32 7.33
C ILE A 58 -0.81 -2.54 7.39
N LYS A 59 -1.37 -3.66 7.84
CA LYS A 59 -0.68 -4.95 7.84
C LYS A 59 -0.87 -5.63 6.49
N VAL A 60 0.25 -5.99 5.85
CA VAL A 60 0.29 -6.62 4.51
C VAL A 60 0.60 -8.13 4.62
N SER A 61 1.42 -8.49 5.61
CA SER A 61 1.69 -9.85 6.06
C SER A 61 2.19 -9.85 7.52
N ALA A 62 2.48 -11.00 8.10
CA ALA A 62 3.08 -11.16 9.42
C ALA A 62 4.41 -10.39 9.57
N ASP A 63 5.14 -10.24 8.48
CA ASP A 63 6.48 -9.64 8.45
C ASP A 63 6.52 -8.25 7.83
N LEU A 64 5.38 -7.70 7.39
CA LEU A 64 5.33 -6.38 6.78
C LEU A 64 4.12 -5.58 7.25
N GLU A 65 4.43 -4.46 7.89
CA GLU A 65 3.48 -3.45 8.32
C GLU A 65 3.88 -2.07 7.79
N ILE A 66 2.90 -1.24 7.51
CA ILE A 66 3.06 0.17 7.13
C ILE A 66 2.35 1.00 8.18
N LEU A 67 3.04 1.99 8.72
CA LEU A 67 2.55 2.91 9.73
C LEU A 67 2.52 4.32 9.14
N VAL A 68 1.42 5.02 9.39
CA VAL A 68 1.25 6.43 9.05
C VAL A 68 0.98 7.19 10.33
N ASP A 69 1.71 8.30 10.51
CA ASP A 69 1.51 9.23 11.60
C ASP A 69 1.70 10.68 11.15
N GLY A 70 1.71 11.62 12.10
CA GLY A 70 1.89 13.05 11.81
C GLY A 70 3.27 13.44 11.25
N ASN A 71 4.26 12.54 11.26
CA ASN A 71 5.59 12.78 10.72
C ASN A 71 5.76 12.20 9.31
N GLY A 72 4.95 11.21 8.95
CA GLY A 72 4.90 10.64 7.62
C GLY A 72 4.57 9.15 7.61
N LEU A 73 5.30 8.41 6.79
CA LEU A 73 5.08 6.98 6.58
C LEU A 73 6.34 6.19 6.94
N THR A 74 6.17 5.11 7.69
CA THR A 74 7.23 4.14 7.98
C THR A 74 6.80 2.74 7.57
N THR A 75 7.62 2.02 6.82
CA THR A 75 7.42 0.57 6.61
C THR A 75 8.26 -0.20 7.61
N HIS A 76 7.71 -1.20 8.28
CA HIS A 76 8.44 -2.14 9.13
C HIS A 76 8.42 -3.52 8.50
N ARG A 77 9.60 -4.03 8.17
CA ARG A 77 9.75 -5.34 7.55
C ARG A 77 10.69 -6.24 8.33
N ARG A 78 10.25 -7.44 8.70
CA ARG A 78 11.16 -8.45 9.24
C ARG A 78 11.92 -9.15 8.10
N ASN A 79 13.23 -9.19 8.20
CA ASN A 79 14.05 -10.00 7.31
C ASN A 79 13.97 -11.47 7.74
N LEU A 80 13.38 -12.33 6.90
CA LEU A 80 13.21 -13.75 7.22
C LEU A 80 14.52 -14.53 7.42
N LYS A 81 15.64 -14.06 6.84
CA LYS A 81 16.94 -14.73 6.98
C LYS A 81 17.64 -14.35 8.28
N THR A 82 17.57 -13.08 8.68
CA THR A 82 18.33 -12.56 9.83
C THR A 82 17.48 -12.31 11.07
N GLY A 83 16.15 -12.23 10.91
CA GLY A 83 15.20 -11.87 11.96
C GLY A 83 15.13 -10.36 12.28
N GLU A 84 16.02 -9.56 11.71
CA GLU A 84 16.12 -8.12 11.96
C GLU A 84 14.99 -7.33 11.30
N ILE A 85 14.58 -6.23 11.94
CA ILE A 85 13.63 -5.29 11.37
C ILE A 85 14.37 -4.32 10.45
N GLN A 86 13.83 -4.13 9.25
CA GLN A 86 14.27 -3.14 8.28
C GLN A 86 13.15 -2.13 8.08
N SER A 87 13.52 -0.85 8.08
CA SER A 87 12.56 0.23 7.94
C SER A 87 12.92 1.19 6.81
N LEU A 88 11.89 1.68 6.13
CA LEU A 88 11.97 2.82 5.22
C LEU A 88 11.07 3.91 5.79
N VAL A 89 11.58 5.14 5.81
CA VAL A 89 10.86 6.31 6.32
C VAL A 89 10.71 7.31 5.19
N TRP A 90 9.49 7.77 4.98
CA TRP A 90 9.18 8.94 4.19
C TRP A 90 8.62 10.02 5.11
N GLN A 91 9.20 11.23 5.03
CA GLN A 91 8.82 12.35 5.88
C GLN A 91 7.95 13.34 5.11
N GLY A 92 6.90 13.82 5.76
CA GLY A 92 5.94 14.75 5.18
C GLY A 92 4.51 14.40 5.58
N GLU A 93 3.60 15.30 5.27
CA GLU A 93 2.18 15.06 5.52
C GLU A 93 1.64 14.02 4.53
N VAL A 94 1.03 12.95 5.03
CA VAL A 94 0.41 11.92 4.19
C VAL A 94 -1.06 12.26 3.99
N GLU A 95 -1.44 12.65 2.77
CA GLU A 95 -2.82 12.95 2.41
C GLU A 95 -3.48 11.80 1.64
N GLN A 96 -2.69 11.09 0.83
CA GLN A 96 -3.19 10.02 -0.04
C GLN A 96 -2.17 8.90 -0.14
N LEU A 97 -2.65 7.66 -0.12
CA LEU A 97 -1.84 6.47 -0.38
C LEU A 97 -2.46 5.64 -1.49
N GLN A 98 -1.62 5.14 -2.40
CA GLN A 98 -1.98 4.11 -3.38
C GLN A 98 -1.02 2.94 -3.20
N LEU A 99 -1.55 1.79 -2.86
CA LEU A 99 -0.80 0.58 -2.57
C LEU A 99 -1.07 -0.45 -3.67
N LEU A 100 -0.02 -0.89 -4.35
CA LEU A 100 -0.07 -1.99 -5.32
C LEU A 100 0.55 -3.22 -4.70
N ARG A 101 -0.29 -4.22 -4.45
CA ARG A 101 0.11 -5.52 -3.90
C ARG A 101 0.13 -6.56 -4.99
N ASP A 102 1.17 -7.37 -4.97
CA ASP A 102 1.26 -8.63 -5.68
C ASP A 102 1.61 -9.75 -4.67
N ALA A 103 1.75 -11.00 -5.13
CA ALA A 103 1.93 -12.17 -4.28
C ALA A 103 3.09 -12.09 -3.27
N SER A 104 4.10 -11.26 -3.52
CA SER A 104 5.27 -11.15 -2.65
C SER A 104 5.93 -9.77 -2.70
N SER A 105 5.21 -8.74 -3.13
CA SER A 105 5.70 -7.36 -3.16
C SER A 105 4.58 -6.36 -2.93
N ILE A 106 4.93 -5.25 -2.28
CA ILE A 106 4.09 -4.08 -2.17
C ILE A 106 4.85 -2.87 -2.70
N GLU A 107 4.15 -2.00 -3.41
CA GLU A 107 4.56 -0.65 -3.72
C GLU A 107 3.58 0.32 -3.10
N VAL A 108 4.10 1.33 -2.41
CA VAL A 108 3.32 2.34 -1.69
C VAL A 108 3.67 3.69 -2.29
N PHE A 109 2.73 4.26 -3.02
CA PHE A 109 2.81 5.58 -3.62
C PHE A 109 2.16 6.58 -2.69
N ILE A 110 2.92 7.58 -2.28
CA ILE A 110 2.53 8.58 -1.29
C ILE A 110 2.25 9.89 -2.02
N ASN A 111 1.11 10.51 -1.72
CA ASN A 111 0.67 11.79 -2.27
C ASN A 111 0.82 11.85 -3.80
N ARG A 112 0.21 10.89 -4.50
CA ARG A 112 0.26 10.80 -5.97
C ARG A 112 1.69 10.71 -6.52
N GLY A 113 2.57 10.03 -5.80
CA GLY A 113 3.92 9.72 -6.27
C GLY A 113 5.03 10.66 -5.81
N GLU A 114 4.78 11.54 -4.84
CA GLU A 114 5.83 12.35 -4.19
C GLU A 114 6.83 11.50 -3.41
N GLY A 115 6.35 10.40 -2.83
CA GLY A 115 7.16 9.36 -2.21
C GLY A 115 6.78 7.99 -2.76
N VAL A 116 7.76 7.10 -2.87
CA VAL A 116 7.50 5.69 -3.18
C VAL A 116 8.31 4.79 -2.26
N ALA A 117 7.64 3.89 -1.56
CA ALA A 117 8.28 2.80 -0.85
C ALA A 117 7.99 1.47 -1.55
N THR A 118 8.97 0.57 -1.59
CA THR A 118 8.83 -0.74 -2.23
C THR A 118 9.43 -1.80 -1.33
N SER A 119 8.65 -2.83 -1.02
CA SER A 119 9.07 -3.89 -0.11
C SER A 119 8.69 -5.27 -0.66
N ARG A 120 9.57 -6.24 -0.42
CA ARG A 120 9.30 -7.67 -0.68
C ARG A 120 8.84 -8.31 0.61
N PHE A 121 7.78 -9.10 0.56
CA PHE A 121 7.30 -9.88 1.69
C PHE A 121 6.99 -11.30 1.23
N PHE A 122 6.83 -12.22 2.18
CA PHE A 122 6.45 -13.59 1.90
C PHE A 122 5.34 -13.95 2.87
N GLU A 123 4.26 -14.51 2.34
CA GLU A 123 3.17 -15.03 3.17
C GLU A 123 3.65 -16.29 3.90
N THR A 124 3.19 -16.46 5.13
CA THR A 124 3.46 -17.61 6.00
C THR A 124 2.15 -18.22 6.47
N GLU A 125 2.18 -19.42 7.06
CA GLU A 125 0.99 -20.05 7.64
C GLU A 125 0.33 -19.20 8.75
N GLN A 126 1.05 -18.22 9.32
CA GLN A 126 0.56 -17.29 10.34
C GLN A 126 -0.33 -16.18 9.77
N ASP A 127 -0.42 -16.03 8.45
CA ASP A 127 -1.27 -15.05 7.77
C ASP A 127 -2.73 -15.52 7.62
N ALA A 128 -3.14 -16.58 8.32
CA ALA A 128 -4.45 -17.24 8.19
C ALA A 128 -5.66 -16.34 8.49
N GLU A 129 -5.49 -15.17 9.13
CA GLU A 129 -6.57 -14.21 9.39
C GLU A 129 -7.04 -13.51 8.09
N TYR A 130 -6.19 -13.43 7.06
CA TYR A 130 -6.56 -12.94 5.73
C TYR A 130 -5.64 -13.52 4.63
N VAL A 131 -6.21 -14.30 3.71
CA VAL A 131 -5.46 -14.92 2.59
C VAL A 131 -5.15 -13.86 1.53
N GLY A 132 -3.99 -13.23 1.67
CA GLY A 132 -3.50 -12.15 0.82
C GLY A 132 -4.36 -10.90 0.90
N GLY A 133 -3.78 -9.72 1.12
CA GLY A 133 -4.49 -8.45 1.09
C GLY A 133 -3.99 -7.48 2.15
N PHE A 134 -4.92 -6.85 2.87
CA PHE A 134 -4.64 -5.79 3.85
C PHE A 134 -5.52 -5.91 5.08
N LYS A 135 -4.95 -5.67 6.26
CA LYS A 135 -5.67 -5.35 7.49
C LYS A 135 -5.33 -3.93 7.91
N LEU A 136 -6.32 -3.06 7.96
CA LEU A 136 -6.18 -1.65 8.28
C LEU A 136 -6.77 -1.39 9.65
N GLU A 137 -6.05 -0.64 10.48
CA GLU A 137 -6.53 -0.18 11.78
C GLU A 137 -6.20 1.30 11.97
N SER A 138 -7.17 2.08 12.46
CA SER A 138 -7.03 3.51 12.71
C SER A 138 -8.00 3.94 13.80
N GLU A 139 -7.65 4.99 14.55
CA GLU A 139 -8.57 5.68 15.47
C GLU A 139 -9.60 6.54 14.72
N SER A 140 -9.34 6.87 13.46
CA SER A 140 -10.20 7.68 12.62
C SER A 140 -10.86 6.83 11.53
N LEU A 141 -11.99 7.32 10.99
CA LEU A 141 -12.60 6.68 9.83
C LEU A 141 -11.69 6.81 8.61
N LEU A 142 -11.35 5.68 8.01
CA LEU A 142 -10.65 5.60 6.74
C LEU A 142 -11.67 5.66 5.59
N SER A 143 -11.28 6.29 4.50
CA SER A 143 -12.06 6.37 3.26
C SER A 143 -11.17 6.01 2.07
N GLY A 144 -11.71 5.23 1.13
CA GLY A 144 -10.91 4.73 0.04
C GLY A 144 -11.63 3.77 -0.90
N GLN A 145 -10.84 3.14 -1.76
CA GLN A 145 -11.30 2.17 -2.73
C GLN A 145 -10.30 1.03 -2.85
N PHE A 146 -10.81 -0.17 -3.12
CA PHE A 146 -10.04 -1.37 -3.28
C PHE A 146 -10.45 -2.09 -4.57
N TRP A 147 -9.47 -2.63 -5.27
CA TRP A 147 -9.68 -3.45 -6.46
C TRP A 147 -8.81 -4.70 -6.42
N GLN A 148 -9.33 -5.79 -6.96
CA GLN A 148 -8.46 -6.88 -7.41
C GLN A 148 -7.86 -6.50 -8.76
N LEU A 149 -6.60 -6.87 -8.98
CA LEU A 149 -5.95 -6.67 -10.26
C LEU A 149 -5.97 -7.98 -11.03
N ARG A 150 -6.48 -7.95 -12.26
CA ARG A 150 -6.56 -9.10 -13.16
C ARG A 150 -5.95 -8.74 -14.50
N ALA A 151 -5.36 -9.72 -15.17
CA ALA A 151 -4.93 -9.52 -16.55
C ALA A 151 -6.13 -8.99 -17.38
N PRO A 152 -5.93 -8.01 -18.27
CA PRO A 152 -6.99 -7.53 -19.15
C PRO A 152 -7.57 -8.72 -19.92
N GLN A 153 -8.90 -8.83 -19.97
CA GLN A 153 -9.52 -9.80 -20.87
C GLN A 153 -9.32 -9.28 -22.30
N SER A 154 -8.79 -10.16 -23.16
CA SER A 154 -8.57 -9.89 -24.59
C SER A 154 -9.84 -10.13 -25.40
#